data_AF-X6M676-F1
#
_entry.id   AF-X6M676-F1
#
_cell.length_a   1.000
_cell.length_b   1.000
_cell.length_c   1.000
_cell.angle_alpha   90.00
_cell.angle_beta   90.00
_cell.angle_gamma   90.00
#
_symmetry.space_group_name_H-M   'P 1'
#
loop_
_entity.id
_entity.type
_entity.pdbx_description
1 polymer ?
#
loop_
_entity_poly.entity_id
_entity_poly.type
_entity_poly.pdbx_seq_one_letter_code
_entity_poly.pdbx_strand_id
1 'polypeptide(L)'
;MYPVSIKPGKTTIDLNFHPDFQLYRGYNDSVGLHISFKQFQKKKGILRGSILFSKPNGELFTVVGVYPYQSRDYEIRPTDTWNFALVLNDLNDLSKDLTIKFSHYNFMQNTTLAPFNRTNIPVFVYGQVASVGAWDEYENAASPPPISPACIESGMCGAPQETVFVPHGSTDLRIGEFPLAYTMEKKSKRLQLRLKYLLPFFNLSKKNDEDQKQMDKN
;
A
#
# COMPACT_ATOMS: atom_id res chain seq x y z
N MET A 1 -19.93 20.85 10.90
CA MET A 1 -21.07 19.97 11.19
C MET A 1 -22.27 20.86 11.41
N TYR A 2 -23.32 20.75 10.58
CA TYR A 2 -24.50 21.60 10.71
C TYR A 2 -25.45 21.00 11.75
N PRO A 3 -25.97 21.80 12.70
CA PRO A 3 -26.94 21.31 13.66
C PRO A 3 -28.23 20.92 12.93
N VAL A 4 -28.66 19.66 13.10
CA VAL A 4 -29.95 19.18 12.60
C VAL A 4 -30.96 19.35 13.74
N SER A 5 -31.99 20.16 13.51
CA SER A 5 -33.04 20.38 14.50
C SER A 5 -34.01 19.18 14.49
N ILE A 6 -33.92 18.34 15.52
CA ILE A 6 -34.74 17.13 15.66
C ILE A 6 -35.95 17.47 16.54
N LYS A 7 -37.16 17.30 16.01
CA LYS A 7 -38.38 17.50 16.80
C LYS A 7 -38.51 16.38 17.86
N PRO A 8 -39.04 16.69 19.06
CA PRO A 8 -39.34 15.67 20.04
C PRO A 8 -40.34 14.65 19.47
N GLY A 9 -40.01 13.37 19.57
CA GLY A 9 -40.75 12.26 18.96
C GLY A 9 -39.81 11.21 18.35
N LYS A 10 -40.36 10.27 17.57
CA LYS A 10 -39.56 9.28 16.83
C LYS A 10 -39.09 9.90 15.52
N THR A 11 -37.79 10.15 15.41
CA THR A 11 -37.14 10.61 14.17
C THR A 11 -36.16 9.54 13.70
N THR A 12 -36.28 9.13 12.45
CA THR A 12 -35.28 8.28 11.78
C THR A 12 -34.26 9.17 11.10
N ILE A 13 -32.97 8.93 11.35
CA ILE A 13 -31.87 9.63 10.70
C ILE A 13 -31.08 8.59 9.91
N ASP A 14 -31.07 8.74 8.59
CA ASP A 14 -30.27 7.91 7.71
C ASP A 14 -28.89 8.53 7.54
N LEU A 15 -27.85 7.82 8.00
CA LEU A 15 -26.47 8.22 7.81
C LEU A 15 -25.87 7.39 6.68
N ASN A 16 -25.65 8.02 5.53
CA ASN A 16 -24.97 7.38 4.42
C ASN A 16 -23.46 7.64 4.50
N PHE A 17 -22.70 6.61 4.86
CA PHE A 17 -21.24 6.65 4.82
C PHE A 17 -20.76 6.06 3.50
N HIS A 18 -19.85 6.75 2.81
CA HIS A 18 -19.18 6.28 1.61
C HIS A 18 -17.75 5.84 1.96
N PRO A 19 -17.54 4.61 2.50
CA PRO A 19 -16.22 4.14 2.84
C PRO A 19 -15.48 3.70 1.57
N ASP A 20 -14.82 4.66 0.93
CA ASP A 20 -13.90 4.41 -0.17
C ASP A 20 -12.55 3.90 0.35
N PHE A 21 -11.74 3.32 -0.55
CA PHE A 21 -10.37 2.96 -0.23
C PHE A 21 -9.55 4.22 0.05
N GLN A 22 -8.79 4.17 1.14
CA GLN A 22 -7.87 5.24 1.52
C GLN A 22 -6.51 4.63 1.78
N LEU A 23 -5.46 5.35 1.35
CA LEU A 23 -4.11 5.03 1.74
C LEU A 23 -3.78 5.77 3.03
N TYR A 24 -3.64 5.04 4.11
CA TYR A 24 -3.09 5.58 5.34
C TYR A 24 -1.58 5.74 5.21
N ARG A 25 -1.03 6.80 5.80
CA ARG A 25 0.42 6.99 5.93
C ARG A 25 0.82 6.73 7.37
N GLY A 26 1.66 5.70 7.55
CA GLY A 26 2.35 5.48 8.82
C GLY A 26 3.28 6.62 9.18
N TYR A 27 3.36 6.92 10.46
CA TYR A 27 4.22 7.96 11.04
C TYR A 27 5.34 7.25 11.82
N ASN A 28 6.57 7.78 11.70
CA ASN A 28 7.76 7.51 12.54
C ASN A 28 8.89 6.68 11.90
N ASP A 29 9.94 7.40 11.52
CA ASP A 29 11.21 7.25 12.24
C ASP A 29 11.08 8.06 13.55
N SER A 30 11.04 7.32 14.67
CA SER A 30 11.08 7.61 16.11
C SER A 30 11.02 9.05 16.68
N VAL A 31 10.31 9.18 17.81
CA VAL A 31 10.13 10.39 18.64
C VAL A 31 11.45 11.11 18.96
N GLY A 32 11.53 12.40 18.65
CA GLY A 32 12.60 13.30 19.08
C GLY A 32 12.53 14.64 18.34
N LEU A 33 12.38 15.73 19.10
CA LEU A 33 12.31 17.11 18.65
C LEU A 33 13.47 17.48 17.69
N HIS A 34 13.15 18.35 16.71
CA HIS A 34 14.01 19.35 16.05
C HIS A 34 14.29 19.18 14.53
N ILE A 35 13.62 20.07 13.79
CA ILE A 35 13.97 20.73 12.51
C ILE A 35 14.12 19.90 11.22
N SER A 36 13.16 20.15 10.33
CA SER A 36 13.24 20.31 8.87
C SER A 36 14.06 19.29 8.06
N PHE A 37 13.38 18.46 7.27
CA PHE A 37 13.50 18.46 5.80
C PHE A 37 12.26 17.77 5.20
N LYS A 38 11.62 18.43 4.24
CA LYS A 38 10.61 17.82 3.36
C LYS A 38 11.29 16.68 2.59
N GLN A 39 10.57 15.56 2.49
CA GLN A 39 10.61 14.52 1.45
C GLN A 39 11.26 13.17 1.83
N PHE A 40 10.45 12.10 1.69
CA PHE A 40 10.79 10.67 1.57
C PHE A 40 11.08 9.82 2.82
N GLN A 41 10.03 9.49 3.58
CA GLN A 41 9.80 8.13 4.12
C GLN A 41 8.28 7.93 4.25
N LYS A 42 7.61 7.20 3.34
CA LYS A 42 6.13 7.08 3.36
C LYS A 42 5.67 5.67 3.04
N LYS A 43 5.53 4.84 4.07
CA LYS A 43 4.84 3.55 4.01
C LYS A 43 3.33 3.79 3.86
N LYS A 44 2.62 2.86 3.24
CA LYS A 44 1.16 2.98 3.08
C LYS A 44 0.41 1.72 3.48
N GLY A 45 -0.68 1.91 4.22
CA GLY A 45 -1.66 0.85 4.52
C GLY A 45 -2.95 1.06 3.74
N ILE A 46 -3.68 -0.03 3.51
CA ILE A 46 -4.99 -0.01 2.84
C ILE A 46 -6.08 0.12 3.91
N LEU A 47 -6.77 1.25 3.93
CA LEU A 47 -7.94 1.49 4.77
C LEU A 47 -9.21 1.47 3.92
N ARG A 48 -10.31 1.03 4.54
CA ARG A 48 -11.66 1.31 4.06
C ARG A 48 -12.55 1.64 5.27
N GLY A 49 -13.00 2.89 5.36
CA GLY A 49 -13.63 3.38 6.59
C GLY A 49 -12.65 3.30 7.77
N SER A 50 -13.03 2.61 8.84
CA SER A 50 -12.20 2.39 10.04
C SER A 50 -11.41 1.07 10.02
N ILE A 51 -11.46 0.31 8.93
CA ILE A 51 -10.84 -1.03 8.86
C ILE A 51 -9.52 -0.95 8.10
N LEU A 52 -8.44 -1.38 8.77
CA LEU A 52 -7.15 -1.65 8.15
C LEU A 52 -7.14 -3.06 7.56
N PHE A 53 -6.63 -3.17 6.34
CA PHE A 53 -6.41 -4.44 5.65
C PHE A 53 -4.93 -4.82 5.71
N SER A 54 -4.68 -6.12 5.77
CA SER A 54 -3.33 -6.68 5.89
C SER A 54 -3.20 -7.94 5.06
N LYS A 55 -1.98 -8.19 4.58
CA LYS A 55 -1.71 -9.44 3.88
C LYS A 55 -1.59 -10.55 4.94
N PRO A 56 -2.38 -11.62 4.87
CA PRO A 56 -2.16 -12.79 5.70
C PRO A 56 -0.90 -13.53 5.21
N ASN A 57 -0.12 -14.02 6.16
CA ASN A 57 1.02 -14.89 5.90
C ASN A 57 0.74 -16.25 6.54
N GLY A 58 1.28 -17.33 5.98
CA GLY A 58 1.27 -18.60 6.67
C GLY A 58 2.07 -18.54 7.98
N GLU A 59 1.58 -19.24 8.99
CA GLU A 59 2.03 -19.14 10.38
C GLU A 59 2.47 -20.51 10.89
N LEU A 60 3.70 -20.58 11.41
CA LEU A 60 4.22 -21.75 12.10
C LEU A 60 4.33 -21.45 13.60
N PHE A 61 3.51 -22.12 14.40
CA PHE A 61 3.50 -22.00 15.85
C PHE A 61 4.44 -23.03 16.48
N THR A 62 5.41 -22.55 17.24
CA THR A 62 6.33 -23.39 18.02
C THR A 62 6.18 -23.05 19.50
N VAL A 63 6.01 -24.06 20.35
CA VAL A 63 5.93 -23.86 21.81
C VAL A 63 7.33 -23.66 22.35
N VAL A 64 7.59 -22.52 22.99
CA VAL A 64 8.90 -22.18 23.56
C VAL A 64 8.91 -22.35 25.08
N GLY A 65 7.75 -22.19 25.72
CA GLY A 65 7.60 -22.31 27.17
C GLY A 65 6.27 -22.93 27.55
N VAL A 66 6.26 -23.75 28.60
CA VAL A 66 5.05 -24.34 29.19
C VAL A 66 5.04 -24.02 30.67
N TYR A 67 3.94 -23.46 31.15
CA TYR A 67 3.78 -23.02 32.54
C TYR A 67 2.56 -23.69 33.19
N PRO A 68 2.44 -23.63 34.53
CA PRO A 68 1.23 -24.10 35.23
C PRO A 68 -0.05 -23.46 34.68
N TYR A 69 -1.18 -24.12 34.91
CA TYR A 69 -2.53 -23.66 34.49
C TYR A 69 -2.73 -23.52 32.97
N GLN A 70 -2.10 -24.41 32.18
CA GLN A 70 -2.25 -24.46 30.72
C GLN A 70 -1.75 -23.21 29.97
N SER A 71 -0.93 -22.38 30.62
CA SER A 71 -0.27 -21.27 29.94
C SER A 71 0.92 -21.77 29.11
N ARG A 72 1.05 -21.27 27.88
CA ARG A 72 2.12 -21.61 26.93
C ARG A 72 2.58 -20.38 26.18
N ASP A 73 3.89 -20.24 26.05
CA ASP A 73 4.50 -19.24 25.17
C ASP A 73 4.68 -19.84 23.78
N TYR A 74 4.27 -19.09 22.77
CA TYR A 74 4.40 -19.48 21.38
C TYR A 74 5.31 -18.50 20.65
N GLU A 75 6.28 -19.05 19.91
CA GLU A 75 6.97 -18.35 18.84
C GLU A 75 6.20 -18.60 17.54
N ILE A 76 5.95 -17.53 16.79
CA ILE A 76 5.21 -17.59 15.53
C ILE A 76 6.17 -17.14 14.43
N ARG A 77 6.43 -18.00 13.45
CA ARG A 77 7.27 -17.68 12.29
C ARG A 77 6.48 -17.70 10.99
N PRO A 78 6.79 -16.80 10.02
CA PRO A 78 6.21 -16.87 8.69
C PRO A 78 6.63 -18.15 7.97
N THR A 79 5.69 -18.83 7.31
CA THR A 79 6.01 -19.91 6.35
C THR A 79 6.17 -19.39 4.92
N ASP A 80 5.56 -18.24 4.64
CA ASP A 80 5.55 -17.62 3.31
C ASP A 80 6.44 -16.38 3.29
N THR A 81 6.95 -16.05 2.10
CA THR A 81 7.60 -14.76 1.88
C THR A 81 6.63 -13.63 2.21
N TRP A 82 7.14 -12.58 2.84
CA TRP A 82 6.32 -11.50 3.40
C TRP A 82 6.74 -10.12 2.90
N ASN A 83 7.94 -10.04 2.32
CA ASN A 83 8.61 -8.85 1.83
C ASN A 83 8.05 -8.42 0.46
N PHE A 84 6.97 -7.64 0.50
CA PHE A 84 6.27 -7.17 -0.70
C PHE A 84 6.10 -5.65 -0.74
N ALA A 85 6.11 -5.09 -1.95
CA ALA A 85 5.69 -3.73 -2.25
C ALA A 85 4.30 -3.75 -2.92
N LEU A 86 3.46 -2.79 -2.57
CA LEU A 86 2.14 -2.61 -3.15
C LEU A 86 2.25 -1.98 -4.54
N VAL A 87 1.67 -2.63 -5.54
CA VAL A 87 1.61 -2.13 -6.92
C VAL A 87 0.33 -1.32 -7.09
N LEU A 88 0.49 -0.01 -7.29
CA LEU A 88 -0.61 0.90 -7.58
C LEU A 88 -0.30 1.68 -8.84
N ASN A 89 -1.20 1.61 -9.82
CA ASN A 89 -1.10 2.37 -11.05
C ASN A 89 -1.62 3.79 -10.84
N ASP A 90 -2.67 3.99 -10.05
CA ASP A 90 -3.26 5.32 -9.80
C ASP A 90 -3.42 5.60 -8.30
N LEU A 91 -2.64 6.56 -7.80
CA LEU A 91 -2.71 6.98 -6.40
C LEU A 91 -3.94 7.84 -6.08
N ASN A 92 -4.63 8.36 -7.10
CA ASN A 92 -5.83 9.18 -6.94
C ASN A 92 -7.11 8.34 -6.94
N ASP A 93 -7.07 7.17 -7.58
CA ASP A 93 -8.22 6.29 -7.75
C ASP A 93 -7.82 4.84 -7.52
N LEU A 94 -7.90 4.42 -6.26
CA LEU A 94 -7.50 3.10 -5.80
C LEU A 94 -8.48 2.01 -6.22
N SER A 95 -9.70 2.38 -6.64
CA SER A 95 -10.73 1.42 -7.05
C SER A 95 -10.36 0.66 -8.33
N LYS A 96 -9.43 1.19 -9.12
CA LYS A 96 -8.88 0.53 -10.32
C LYS A 96 -7.88 -0.57 -10.00
N ASP A 97 -7.15 -0.41 -8.90
CA ASP A 97 -6.06 -1.32 -8.51
C ASP A 97 -6.49 -2.29 -7.39
N LEU A 98 -7.53 -1.95 -6.62
CA LEU A 98 -8.04 -2.72 -5.50
C LEU A 98 -9.50 -3.13 -5.70
N THR A 99 -9.78 -4.42 -5.58
CA THR A 99 -11.13 -4.98 -5.71
C THR A 99 -11.62 -5.59 -4.40
N ILE A 100 -12.77 -5.17 -3.90
CA ILE A 100 -13.38 -5.75 -2.69
C ILE A 100 -14.33 -6.90 -3.07
N LYS A 101 -14.28 -8.00 -2.31
CA LYS A 101 -15.27 -9.08 -2.38
C LYS A 101 -15.74 -9.46 -0.98
N PHE A 102 -17.02 -9.80 -0.87
CA PHE A 102 -17.62 -10.26 0.38
C PHE A 102 -17.90 -11.76 0.29
N SER A 103 -17.46 -12.52 1.29
CA SER A 103 -17.66 -13.98 1.34
C SER A 103 -19.12 -14.35 1.59
N HIS A 104 -19.84 -13.52 2.37
CA HIS A 104 -21.21 -13.76 2.78
C HIS A 104 -22.06 -12.51 2.65
N TYR A 105 -22.95 -12.49 1.65
CA TYR A 105 -23.97 -11.44 1.50
C TYR A 105 -24.96 -11.37 2.68
N ASN A 106 -25.08 -12.44 3.47
CA ASN A 106 -26.01 -12.57 4.59
C ASN A 106 -25.36 -12.45 5.98
N PHE A 107 -24.16 -11.85 6.09
CA PHE A 107 -23.48 -11.68 7.39
C PHE A 107 -24.36 -10.96 8.43
N MET A 108 -25.24 -10.05 8.00
CA MET A 108 -26.18 -9.36 8.89
C MET A 108 -27.26 -10.26 9.51
N GLN A 109 -27.49 -11.47 8.97
CA GLN A 109 -28.51 -12.38 9.48
C GLN A 109 -27.97 -13.43 10.45
N ASN A 110 -26.65 -13.60 10.54
CA ASN A 110 -26.04 -14.61 11.41
C ASN A 110 -25.12 -13.95 12.46
N THR A 111 -25.73 -13.55 13.58
CA THR A 111 -25.10 -12.84 14.71
C THR A 111 -24.09 -13.65 15.51
N THR A 112 -23.87 -14.93 15.16
CA THR A 112 -22.94 -15.81 15.87
C THR A 112 -21.52 -15.82 15.31
N LEU A 113 -21.27 -15.17 14.16
CA LEU A 113 -19.95 -15.14 13.54
C LEU A 113 -19.11 -13.98 14.07
N ALA A 114 -17.93 -14.30 14.62
CA ALA A 114 -16.97 -13.29 15.07
C ALA A 114 -16.50 -12.41 13.88
N PRO A 115 -16.44 -11.07 14.04
CA PRO A 115 -16.13 -10.14 12.96
C PRO A 115 -14.71 -10.28 12.39
N PHE A 116 -13.79 -10.83 13.18
CA PHE A 116 -12.39 -11.08 12.80
C PHE A 116 -12.06 -12.58 12.84
N ASN A 117 -13.00 -13.42 12.37
CA ASN A 117 -12.78 -14.85 12.25
C ASN A 117 -11.69 -15.13 11.20
N ARG A 118 -10.76 -16.04 11.50
CA ARG A 118 -9.63 -16.40 10.63
C ARG A 118 -9.99 -17.40 9.54
N THR A 119 -11.00 -18.25 9.77
CA THR A 119 -11.42 -19.28 8.79
C THR A 119 -12.54 -18.77 7.89
N ASN A 120 -13.49 -18.02 8.44
CA ASN A 120 -14.64 -17.49 7.71
C ASN A 120 -14.58 -15.97 7.62
N ILE A 121 -13.55 -15.48 6.93
CA ILE A 121 -13.31 -14.04 6.78
C ILE A 121 -14.44 -13.41 5.93
N PRO A 122 -15.13 -12.38 6.43
CA PRO A 122 -16.32 -11.84 5.76
C PRO A 122 -16.01 -10.98 4.53
N VAL A 123 -14.81 -10.39 4.48
CA VAL A 123 -14.42 -9.43 3.45
C VAL A 123 -12.97 -9.61 3.02
N PHE A 124 -12.75 -9.53 1.72
CA PHE A 124 -11.45 -9.66 1.07
C PHE A 124 -11.20 -8.45 0.18
N VAL A 125 -9.95 -8.00 0.13
CA VAL A 125 -9.50 -6.99 -0.84
C VAL A 125 -8.42 -7.64 -1.68
N TYR A 126 -8.60 -7.64 -3.00
CA TYR A 126 -7.64 -8.15 -3.96
C TYR A 126 -6.84 -7.00 -4.53
N GLY A 127 -5.54 -7.19 -4.71
CA GLY A 127 -4.64 -6.21 -5.31
C GLY A 127 -3.36 -6.85 -5.80
N GLN A 128 -2.48 -6.05 -6.39
CA GLN A 128 -1.19 -6.51 -6.90
C GLN A 128 -0.05 -6.13 -5.97
N VAL A 129 0.92 -7.03 -5.83
CA VAL A 129 2.15 -6.82 -5.08
C VAL A 129 3.36 -7.29 -5.88
N ALA A 130 4.54 -6.75 -5.58
CA ALA A 130 5.82 -7.18 -6.13
C ALA A 130 6.77 -7.55 -4.99
N SER A 131 7.53 -8.65 -5.10
CA SER A 131 8.50 -9.04 -4.08
C SER A 131 9.65 -8.03 -4.00
N VAL A 132 10.15 -7.77 -2.79
CA VAL A 132 11.23 -6.82 -2.53
C VAL A 132 12.36 -7.55 -1.81
N GLY A 133 13.35 -8.03 -2.56
CA GLY A 133 14.46 -8.80 -2.00
C GLY A 133 15.32 -8.01 -1.00
N ALA A 134 15.36 -6.68 -1.11
CA ALA A 134 16.10 -5.82 -0.19
C ALA A 134 15.41 -5.62 1.18
N TRP A 135 14.15 -6.05 1.33
CA TRP A 135 13.45 -5.99 2.62
C TRP A 135 13.57 -7.37 3.29
N ASP A 136 14.34 -7.41 4.38
CA ASP A 136 14.72 -8.65 5.05
C ASP A 136 14.51 -8.56 6.57
N GLU A 137 14.80 -9.63 7.30
CA GLU A 137 14.76 -9.70 8.76
C GLU A 137 16.10 -9.27 9.37
N TYR A 138 16.04 -8.54 10.49
CA TYR A 138 17.19 -8.22 11.34
C TYR A 138 16.80 -8.50 12.79
N GLU A 139 17.63 -9.25 13.52
CA GLU A 139 17.37 -9.66 14.92
C GLU A 139 16.03 -10.40 15.12
N ASN A 140 15.66 -11.28 14.19
CA ASN A 140 14.36 -12.00 14.17
C ASN A 140 13.13 -11.07 14.13
N ALA A 141 13.29 -9.83 13.66
CA ALA A 141 12.22 -8.90 13.40
C ALA A 141 12.30 -8.42 11.95
N ALA A 142 11.16 -8.05 11.36
CA ALA A 142 11.16 -7.40 10.06
C ALA A 142 11.99 -6.11 10.14
N SER A 143 12.99 -5.97 9.27
CA SER A 143 13.75 -4.72 9.17
C SER A 143 12.82 -3.57 8.80
N PRO A 144 13.22 -2.30 9.04
CA PRO A 144 12.50 -1.15 8.54
C PRO A 144 12.20 -1.33 7.04
N PRO A 145 10.94 -1.19 6.60
CA PRO A 145 10.60 -1.33 5.20
C PRO A 145 11.32 -0.28 4.38
N PRO A 146 11.69 -0.62 3.13
CA PRO A 146 12.44 0.26 2.26
C PRO A 146 11.65 1.53 1.94
N ILE A 147 12.41 2.57 1.62
CA ILE A 147 11.87 3.88 1.25
C ILE A 147 10.91 3.70 0.07
N SER A 148 9.68 4.20 0.22
CA SER A 148 8.76 4.25 -0.91
C SER A 148 9.13 5.39 -1.84
N PRO A 149 9.25 5.13 -3.15
CA PRO A 149 9.08 3.84 -3.84
C PRO A 149 10.24 2.85 -3.68
N ALA A 150 9.94 1.57 -3.40
CA ALA A 150 10.97 0.54 -3.30
C ALA A 150 11.44 0.02 -4.67
N CYS A 151 10.55 0.06 -5.68
CA CYS A 151 10.83 -0.47 -7.02
C CYS A 151 11.05 0.68 -8.02
N ILE A 152 12.23 1.31 -8.03
CA ILE A 152 12.54 2.45 -8.91
C ILE A 152 13.13 1.99 -10.26
N GLU A 153 13.90 0.91 -10.23
CA GLU A 153 14.60 0.35 -11.38
C GLU A 153 14.09 -1.06 -11.69
N SER A 154 14.19 -1.45 -12.97
CA SER A 154 13.84 -2.81 -13.40
C SER A 154 14.80 -3.80 -12.74
N GLY A 155 14.25 -4.87 -12.16
CA GLY A 155 15.03 -5.89 -11.45
C GLY A 155 15.18 -5.68 -9.94
N MET A 156 14.81 -4.51 -9.39
CA MET A 156 14.81 -4.30 -7.92
C MET A 156 13.69 -5.04 -7.20
N CYS A 157 12.60 -5.33 -7.91
CA CYS A 157 11.46 -6.06 -7.41
C CYS A 157 11.06 -7.15 -8.40
N GLY A 158 10.39 -8.17 -7.89
CA GLY A 158 9.81 -9.23 -8.72
C GLY A 158 8.68 -8.73 -9.63
N ALA A 159 8.21 -9.62 -10.50
CA ALA A 159 7.03 -9.36 -11.31
C ALA A 159 5.79 -9.11 -10.42
N PRO A 160 4.86 -8.23 -10.82
CA PRO A 160 3.59 -8.08 -10.13
C PRO A 160 2.83 -9.41 -10.06
N GLN A 161 2.31 -9.73 -8.88
CA GLN A 161 1.47 -10.90 -8.62
C GLN A 161 0.23 -10.49 -7.85
N GLU A 162 -0.86 -11.23 -8.02
CA GLU A 162 -2.07 -11.02 -7.25
C GLU A 162 -1.90 -11.48 -5.80
N THR A 163 -2.48 -10.71 -4.88
CA THR A 163 -2.57 -11.10 -3.47
C THR A 163 -3.94 -10.71 -2.93
N VAL A 164 -4.31 -11.36 -1.82
CA VAL A 164 -5.47 -11.01 -1.03
C VAL A 164 -5.04 -10.31 0.26
N PHE A 165 -5.83 -9.33 0.68
CA PHE A 165 -5.74 -8.66 1.95
C PHE A 165 -7.03 -8.91 2.74
N VAL A 166 -6.88 -9.13 4.04
CA VAL A 166 -7.95 -9.44 4.99
C VAL A 166 -8.00 -8.35 6.06
N PRO A 167 -9.11 -8.17 6.79
CA PRO A 167 -9.14 -7.23 7.91
C PRO A 167 -8.01 -7.56 8.89
N HIS A 168 -7.29 -6.55 9.35
CA HIS A 168 -6.07 -6.70 10.16
C HIS A 168 -6.27 -7.62 11.37
N GLY A 169 -7.46 -7.63 11.99
CA GLY A 169 -7.77 -8.54 13.11
C GLY A 169 -7.89 -10.02 12.76
N SER A 170 -7.96 -10.40 11.48
CA SER A 170 -8.31 -11.77 11.02
C SER A 170 -7.09 -12.66 10.73
N THR A 171 -5.89 -12.23 11.09
CA THR A 171 -4.61 -12.93 10.90
C THR A 171 -3.76 -12.72 12.16
N ASP A 172 -2.77 -13.56 12.51
CA ASP A 172 -1.89 -13.33 13.68
C ASP A 172 -0.60 -12.64 13.30
N LEU A 173 0.04 -13.12 12.23
CA LEU A 173 1.18 -12.45 11.62
C LEU A 173 0.67 -11.48 10.56
N ARG A 174 0.95 -10.19 10.75
CA ARG A 174 0.26 -9.11 10.03
C ARG A 174 1.24 -8.15 9.41
N ILE A 175 1.07 -7.91 8.11
CA ILE A 175 1.69 -6.77 7.43
C ILE A 175 0.58 -5.85 6.97
N GLY A 176 0.45 -4.72 7.67
CA GLY A 176 -0.53 -3.68 7.38
C GLY A 176 0.02 -2.48 6.62
N GLU A 177 1.35 -2.39 6.50
CA GLU A 177 2.03 -1.30 5.81
C GLU A 177 3.00 -1.84 4.77
N PHE A 178 2.89 -1.33 3.55
CA PHE A 178 3.71 -1.75 2.42
C PHE A 178 4.44 -0.56 1.82
N PRO A 179 5.68 -0.75 1.35
CA PRO A 179 6.29 0.21 0.44
C PRO A 179 5.56 0.20 -0.91
N LEU A 180 5.63 1.30 -1.66
CA LEU A 180 5.07 1.35 -3.01
C LEU A 180 6.04 0.80 -4.06
N ALA A 181 5.52 0.05 -5.02
CA ALA A 181 6.21 -0.25 -6.27
C ALA A 181 5.91 0.85 -7.30
N TYR A 182 6.93 1.45 -7.94
CA TYR A 182 6.67 2.22 -9.17
C TYR A 182 6.73 1.25 -10.35
N THR A 183 5.57 0.91 -10.92
CA THR A 183 5.53 0.18 -12.17
C THR A 183 6.08 1.04 -13.32
N MET A 184 7.01 0.45 -14.08
CA MET A 184 7.82 1.08 -15.13
C MET A 184 6.99 1.66 -16.30
N GLU A 185 5.70 1.33 -16.41
CA GLU A 185 4.83 1.76 -17.50
C GLU A 185 4.66 3.29 -17.55
N LYS A 186 4.67 3.97 -16.39
CA LYS A 186 4.62 5.44 -16.32
C LYS A 186 5.95 6.12 -16.68
N LYS A 187 7.09 5.40 -16.61
CA LYS A 187 8.38 5.92 -17.08
C LYS A 187 8.30 6.15 -18.59
N SER A 188 7.68 5.25 -19.35
CA SER A 188 7.48 5.40 -20.81
C SER A 188 6.69 6.67 -21.15
N LYS A 189 5.54 6.91 -20.52
CA LYS A 189 4.74 8.14 -20.77
C LYS A 189 5.45 9.43 -20.33
N ARG A 190 6.14 9.45 -19.18
CA ARG A 190 6.89 10.64 -18.71
C ARG A 190 8.17 10.91 -19.51
N LEU A 191 8.87 9.87 -19.96
CA LEU A 191 10.02 9.98 -20.87
C LEU A 191 9.57 10.46 -22.25
N GLN A 192 8.49 9.90 -22.79
CA GLN A 192 7.90 10.38 -24.05
C GLN A 192 7.47 11.84 -23.95
N LEU A 193 6.83 12.25 -22.84
CA LEU A 193 6.50 13.66 -22.60
C LEU A 193 7.76 14.54 -22.51
N ARG A 194 8.79 14.14 -21.76
CA ARG A 194 10.06 14.91 -21.67
C ARG A 194 10.80 14.99 -23.01
N LEU A 195 10.86 13.91 -23.79
CA LEU A 195 11.41 13.91 -25.15
C LEU A 195 10.60 14.83 -26.07
N LYS A 196 9.27 14.80 -26.01
CA LYS A 196 8.39 15.66 -26.83
C LYS A 196 8.59 17.16 -26.55
N TYR A 197 8.93 17.54 -25.31
CA TYR A 197 9.24 18.93 -24.93
C TYR A 197 10.73 19.32 -25.09
N LEU A 198 11.64 18.36 -25.27
CA LEU A 198 13.07 18.61 -25.54
C LEU A 198 13.41 18.64 -27.04
N LEU A 199 12.60 18.00 -27.89
CA LEU A 199 12.77 18.01 -29.35
C LEU A 199 12.72 19.41 -30.02
N PRO A 200 11.97 20.43 -29.54
CA PRO A 200 12.06 21.76 -30.14
C PRO A 200 13.37 22.51 -29.77
N PHE A 201 14.10 22.08 -28.73
CA PHE A 201 15.38 22.72 -28.36
C PHE A 201 16.57 22.21 -29.19
N PHE A 202 16.54 20.96 -29.67
CA PHE A 202 17.61 20.41 -30.51
C PHE A 202 17.58 20.94 -31.95
N ASN A 203 16.42 21.37 -32.46
CA ASN A 203 16.31 21.95 -33.81
C ASN A 203 16.69 23.44 -33.88
N LEU A 204 16.83 24.13 -32.75
CA LEU A 204 17.31 25.52 -32.71
C LEU A 204 18.85 25.62 -32.75
N SER A 205 19.57 24.57 -32.31
CA SER A 205 21.04 24.56 -32.37
C SER A 205 21.56 24.38 -33.79
N LYS A 206 20.90 23.56 -34.63
CA LYS A 206 21.36 23.31 -36.01
C LYS A 206 21.14 24.48 -36.96
N LYS A 207 20.18 25.38 -36.67
CA LYS A 207 19.90 26.53 -37.55
C LYS A 207 20.97 27.63 -37.40
N ASN A 208 21.51 27.79 -36.20
CA ASN A 208 22.55 28.79 -35.93
C ASN A 208 23.92 28.41 -36.54
N ASP A 209 24.23 27.11 -36.68
CA ASP A 209 25.49 26.63 -37.27
C ASP A 209 25.52 26.75 -38.81
N GLU A 210 24.36 26.72 -39.47
CA GLU A 210 24.26 26.96 -40.93
C GLU A 210 24.31 28.46 -41.26
N ASP A 211 23.67 29.31 -40.44
CA ASP A 211 23.69 30.77 -40.64
C ASP A 211 25.10 31.38 -40.40
N GLN A 212 25.91 30.79 -39.51
CA GLN A 212 27.30 31.23 -39.29
C GLN A 212 28.26 30.82 -40.42
N LYS A 213 27.99 29.73 -41.15
CA LYS A 213 28.81 29.34 -42.31
C LYS A 213 28.56 30.17 -43.57
N GLN A 214 27.47 30.95 -43.61
CA GLN A 214 27.12 31.79 -44.74
C GLN A 214 27.75 33.20 -44.66
N MET A 215 28.22 33.65 -43.48
CA MET A 215 28.85 34.98 -43.30
C MET A 215 30.37 35.00 -43.52
N ASP A 216 31.05 33.86 -43.44
CA ASP A 216 32.52 33.76 -43.64
C ASP A 216 32.95 33.63 -45.12
N LYS A 217 32.05 33.91 -46.07
CA LYS A 217 32.30 33.76 -47.52
C LYS A 217 32.02 34.99 -48.39
N ASN A 218 31.83 36.17 -47.80
CA ASN A 218 31.76 37.44 -48.56
C ASN A 218 32.82 38.43 -48.08
#